data_AF-A0A9Q4L021-F1
#
_entry.id   AF-A0A9Q4L021-F1
#
_cell.length_a   1.000
_cell.length_b   1.000
_cell.length_c   1.000
_cell.angle_alpha   90.00
_cell.angle_beta   90.00
_cell.angle_gamma   90.00
#
_symmetry.space_group_name_H-M   'P 1'
#
loop_
_entity.id
_entity.type
_entity.pdbx_description
1 polymer ?
#
loop_
_entity_poly.entity_id
_entity_poly.type
_entity_poly.pdbx_seq_one_letter_code
_entity_poly.pdbx_strand_id
1 'polypeptide(L)'
;MATAIVPMATAGTLVVIGLPVLFVVWIAAVIWVYSDCQTNSPHSPKVWAFIVFFGGLFGLVLYFRIGRGEPAARSDRRLQL
;
A
#
# COMPACT_ATOMS: atom_id res chain seq x y z
N MET A 1 0.13 -39.02 -25.74
CA MET A 1 -0.96 -38.13 -25.30
C MET A 1 -0.81 -37.94 -23.80
N ALA A 2 -0.04 -36.94 -23.38
CA ALA A 2 0.34 -36.71 -21.98
C ALA A 2 0.17 -35.22 -21.68
N THR A 3 -1.08 -34.75 -21.64
CA THR A 3 -1.35 -33.31 -21.55
C THR A 3 -2.67 -33.00 -20.82
N ALA A 4 -2.85 -33.51 -19.60
CA ALA A 4 -4.00 -33.14 -18.78
C ALA A 4 -3.78 -33.15 -17.25
N ILE A 5 -2.70 -33.76 -16.75
CA ILE A 5 -2.41 -33.87 -15.30
C ILE A 5 -1.50 -32.76 -14.75
N VAL A 6 -0.68 -32.12 -15.59
CA VAL A 6 0.20 -31.00 -15.22
C VAL A 6 -0.52 -29.65 -14.94
N PRO A 7 -1.67 -29.29 -15.57
CA PRO A 7 -2.25 -27.96 -15.35
C PRO A 7 -2.86 -27.79 -13.95
N MET A 8 -3.39 -28.86 -13.34
CA MET A 8 -4.00 -28.80 -11.99
C MET A 8 -2.94 -28.76 -10.88
N ALA A 9 -1.83 -29.51 -11.02
CA ALA A 9 -0.74 -29.50 -10.04
C ALA A 9 -0.02 -28.14 -10.02
N THR A 10 0.22 -27.55 -11.19
CA THR A 10 0.88 -26.24 -11.32
C THR A 10 0.01 -25.11 -10.77
N ALA A 11 -1.30 -25.14 -11.05
CA ALA A 11 -2.24 -24.18 -10.47
C ALA A 11 -2.31 -24.30 -8.95
N GLY A 12 -2.32 -25.52 -8.41
CA GLY A 12 -2.30 -25.77 -6.97
C GLY A 12 -1.06 -25.18 -6.28
N THR A 13 0.13 -25.35 -6.88
CA THR A 13 1.38 -24.79 -6.33
C THR A 13 1.39 -23.26 -6.32
N LEU A 14 0.90 -22.62 -7.38
CA LEU A 14 0.80 -21.15 -7.44
C LEU A 14 -0.15 -20.59 -6.36
N VAL A 15 -1.26 -21.28 -6.08
CA VAL A 15 -2.19 -20.85 -5.03
C VAL A 15 -1.59 -21.06 -3.64
N VAL A 16 -0.98 -22.22 -3.39
CA VAL A 16 -0.47 -22.57 -2.06
C VAL A 16 0.77 -21.76 -1.68
N ILE A 17 1.62 -21.39 -2.63
CA ILE A 17 2.85 -20.64 -2.36
C ILE A 17 2.70 -19.17 -2.76
N GLY A 18 2.14 -18.88 -3.93
CA GLY A 18 2.06 -17.52 -4.46
C GLY A 18 1.09 -16.63 -3.68
N LEU A 19 -0.06 -17.15 -3.27
CA LEU A 19 -1.06 -16.37 -2.53
C LEU A 19 -0.54 -15.89 -1.15
N PRO A 20 0.09 -16.72 -0.31
CA PRO A 20 0.67 -16.24 0.95
C PRO A 20 1.83 -15.26 0.74
N VAL A 21 2.67 -15.43 -0.30
CA VAL A 21 3.72 -14.46 -0.62
C VAL A 21 3.12 -13.10 -0.98
N LEU A 22 2.13 -13.09 -1.87
CA LEU A 22 1.41 -11.86 -2.24
C LEU A 22 0.73 -11.21 -1.03
N PHE A 23 0.18 -12.01 -0.12
CA PHE A 23 -0.42 -11.51 1.10
C PHE A 23 0.61 -10.86 2.03
N VAL A 24 1.80 -11.45 2.20
CA VAL A 24 2.88 -10.83 2.99
C VAL A 24 3.33 -9.51 2.36
N VAL A 25 3.51 -9.48 1.03
CA VAL A 25 3.84 -8.24 0.30
C VAL A 25 2.75 -7.19 0.50
N TRP A 26 1.48 -7.59 0.49
CA TRP A 26 0.35 -6.71 0.73
C TRP A 26 0.37 -6.08 2.13
N ILE A 27 0.59 -6.90 3.17
CA ILE A 27 0.72 -6.41 4.54
C ILE A 27 1.94 -5.48 4.68
N ALA A 28 3.06 -5.81 4.05
CA ALA A 28 4.24 -4.95 4.03
C ALA A 28 3.95 -3.59 3.39
N ALA A 29 3.17 -3.55 2.30
CA ALA A 29 2.74 -2.31 1.67
C ALA A 29 1.85 -1.45 2.59
N VAL A 30 0.94 -2.07 3.35
CA VAL A 30 0.09 -1.36 4.33
C VAL A 30 0.94 -0.73 5.44
N ILE A 31 1.90 -1.50 5.99
CA ILE A 31 2.82 -1.02 7.02
C ILE A 31 3.69 0.11 6.46
N TRP A 32 4.15 -0.03 5.22
CA TRP A 32 4.93 0.99 4.54
C TRP A 32 4.14 2.30 4.41
N VAL A 33 2.87 2.27 3.96
CA VAL A 33 2.04 3.48 3.89
C VAL A 33 1.83 4.09 5.28
N TYR A 34 1.64 3.28 6.33
CA TYR A 34 1.55 3.79 7.69
C TYR A 34 2.83 4.56 8.08
N SER A 35 4.01 4.05 7.73
CA SER A 35 5.28 4.72 7.98
C SER A 35 5.47 5.99 7.15
N ASP A 36 5.14 5.94 5.85
CA ASP A 36 5.30 7.07 4.91
C ASP A 36 4.34 8.23 5.28
N CYS A 37 3.15 7.93 5.78
CA CYS A 37 2.17 8.91 6.25
C CYS A 37 2.62 9.72 7.47
N GLN A 38 3.50 9.18 8.33
CA GLN A 38 3.95 9.90 9.52
C GLN A 38 4.79 11.13 9.17
N THR A 39 5.48 11.10 8.03
CA THR A 39 6.40 12.17 7.59
C THR A 39 5.81 13.02 6.48
N ASN A 40 4.98 12.43 5.60
CA ASN A 40 4.58 13.04 4.34
C ASN A 40 3.11 13.47 4.27
N SER A 41 2.35 13.35 5.37
CA SER A 41 0.91 13.63 5.35
C SER A 41 0.45 14.44 6.58
N PRO A 42 -0.37 15.49 6.38
CA PRO A 42 -0.99 16.24 7.49
C PRO A 42 -2.14 15.47 8.17
N HIS A 43 -2.60 14.35 7.60
CA HIS A 43 -3.69 13.53 8.13
C HIS A 43 -3.17 12.33 8.93
N SER A 44 -4.00 11.82 9.84
CA SER A 44 -3.64 10.73 10.75
C SER A 44 -3.19 9.45 10.01
N PRO A 45 -2.01 8.88 10.34
CA PRO A 45 -1.47 7.67 9.70
C PRO A 45 -2.41 6.47 9.74
N LYS A 46 -3.23 6.38 10.80
CA LYS A 46 -4.19 5.29 11.00
C LYS A 46 -5.27 5.27 9.92
N VAL A 47 -5.74 6.44 9.49
CA VAL A 47 -6.81 6.56 8.48
C VAL A 47 -6.28 6.08 7.13
N TRP A 48 -5.06 6.47 6.77
CA TRP A 48 -4.44 6.03 5.53
C TRP A 48 -4.18 4.53 5.50
N ALA A 49 -3.64 3.96 6.57
CA ALA A 49 -3.45 2.51 6.67
C ALA A 49 -4.78 1.76 6.55
N PHE A 50 -5.86 2.28 7.15
CA PHE A 50 -7.19 1.70 7.06
C PHE A 50 -7.75 1.74 5.63
N ILE A 51 -7.60 2.88 4.93
CA ILE A 51 -8.03 3.04 3.54
C ILE A 51 -7.23 2.14 2.60
N VAL A 52 -5.92 1.98 2.80
CA VAL A 52 -5.11 1.08 1.98
C VAL A 52 -5.48 -0.38 2.25
N PHE A 53 -5.64 -0.76 3.52
CA PHE A 53 -5.98 -2.14 3.89
C PHE A 53 -7.33 -2.58 3.29
N PHE A 54 -8.38 -1.76 3.39
CA PHE A 54 -9.72 -2.10 2.87
C PHE A 54 -9.94 -1.71 1.40
N GLY A 55 -9.37 -0.59 0.96
CA GLY A 55 -9.48 -0.09 -0.40
C GLY A 55 -8.55 -0.80 -1.38
N GLY A 56 -7.67 -1.68 -0.90
CA GLY A 56 -6.77 -2.41 -1.77
C GLY A 56 -5.83 -1.46 -2.52
N LEU A 57 -5.54 -1.81 -3.76
CA LEU A 57 -4.72 -1.00 -4.66
C LEU A 57 -5.29 0.42 -4.83
N PHE A 58 -6.63 0.58 -4.74
CA PHE A 58 -7.28 1.88 -4.83
C PHE A 58 -6.86 2.80 -3.69
N GLY A 59 -6.76 2.28 -2.46
CA GLY A 59 -6.26 3.05 -1.32
C GLY A 59 -4.80 3.47 -1.48
N LEU A 60 -3.97 2.59 -2.10
CA LEU A 60 -2.58 2.91 -2.41
C LEU A 60 -2.47 4.02 -3.46
N VAL A 61 -3.28 3.97 -4.51
CA VAL A 61 -3.33 5.01 -5.55
C VAL A 61 -3.79 6.36 -4.96
N LEU A 62 -4.79 6.34 -4.09
CA LEU A 62 -5.24 7.54 -3.38
C LEU A 62 -4.12 8.14 -2.52
N TYR A 63 -3.32 7.29 -1.85
CA TYR A 63 -2.19 7.74 -1.03
C TYR A 63 -1.14 8.48 -1.88
N PHE A 64 -0.76 7.89 -3.01
CA PHE A 64 0.17 8.53 -3.94
C PHE A 64 -0.34 9.86 -4.49
N ARG A 65 -1.65 9.97 -4.75
CA ARG A 65 -2.25 11.15 -5.39
C ARG A 65 -2.52 12.29 -4.41
N ILE A 66 -2.95 11.96 -3.19
CA ILE A 66 -3.50 12.93 -2.21
C ILE A 66 -2.72 12.92 -0.90
N GLY A 67 -2.24 11.75 -0.47
CA GLY A 67 -1.57 11.57 0.82
C GLY A 67 -0.15 12.17 0.88
N ARG A 68 0.50 12.37 -0.26
CA ARG A 68 1.85 12.97 -0.34
C ARG A 68 1.84 14.49 -0.52
N GLY A 69 0.81 15.17 -0.02
CA GLY A 69 0.82 16.62 0.06
C GLY A 69 1.92 17.04 1.04
N GLU A 70 2.98 17.66 0.51
CA GLU A 70 4.08 18.22 1.30
C GLU A 70 3.53 18.95 2.52
N PRO A 71 4.13 18.81 3.72
CA PRO A 71 3.87 19.71 4.82
C PRO A 71 4.14 21.11 4.29
N ALA A 72 3.05 21.82 4.00
CA ALA A 72 3.07 23.13 3.39
C ALA A 72 4.17 23.93 4.07
N ALA A 73 5.07 24.49 3.28
CA ALA A 73 6.02 25.51 3.67
C ALA A 73 5.27 26.62 4.43
N ARG A 74 5.03 26.39 5.71
CA ARG A 74 4.34 27.25 6.67
C ARG A 74 5.39 27.68 7.67
N SER A 75 6.44 28.34 7.18
CA SER A 75 7.32 29.11 8.06
C SER A 75 8.15 30.14 7.31
N ASP A 76 7.57 30.87 6.35
CA ASP A 76 8.29 32.02 5.77
C ASP A 76 7.44 33.28 5.56
N ARG A 77 6.22 33.30 6.14
CA ARG A 77 5.35 34.49 6.19
C ARG A 77 5.23 35.07 7.61
N ARG A 78 5.85 34.44 8.61
CA ARG A 78 5.90 34.95 9.99
C ARG A 78 7.16 35.76 10.32
N LEU A 79 8.11 35.84 9.38
CA LEU A 79 9.35 36.63 9.48
C LEU A 79 9.34 37.89 8.59
N GLN A 80 8.16 38.28 8.08
CA GLN A 80 7.98 39.50 7.27
C GLN A 80 7.19 40.59 8.02
N LEU A 81 7.22 40.56 9.35
CA LEU A 81 6.76 41.65 10.22
C LEU A 81 7.98 42.36 10.82
#